data_AF-A0A2Z7DDI0-F1
#
_entry.id   AF-A0A2Z7DDI0-F1
#
_cell.length_a   1.000
_cell.length_b   1.000
_cell.length_c   1.000
_cell.angle_alpha   90.00
_cell.angle_beta   90.00
_cell.angle_gamma   90.00
#
_symmetry.space_group_name_H-M   'P 1'
#
loop_
_entity.id
_entity.type
_entity.pdbx_description
1 polymer ?
#
loop_
_entity_poly.entity_id
_entity_poly.type
_entity_poly.pdbx_seq_one_letter_code
_entity_poly.pdbx_strand_id
1 'polypeptide(L)'
;MVIFPSLIFPAEAEDFHFSFFLTENREEMESAARRGGGGMWEGLYRVVMRRTPIYVTFVVAGAFLGERAVDYGIRRLWEHNNVGKRYEDIPVLGQRSSE
;
A
#
# COMPACT_ATOMS: atom_id res chain seq x y z
N MET A 1 32.61 29.84 2.40
CA MET A 1 33.66 30.72 2.98
C MET A 1 33.41 30.80 4.47
N VAL A 2 33.86 29.81 5.24
CA VAL A 2 33.81 29.82 6.71
C VAL A 2 35.21 30.23 7.16
N ILE A 3 35.31 31.45 7.70
CA ILE A 3 36.56 32.02 8.18
C ILE A 3 36.80 31.42 9.56
N PHE A 4 37.75 30.51 9.68
CA PHE A 4 38.22 30.02 10.98
C PHE A 4 39.25 31.03 11.54
N PRO A 5 38.98 31.70 12.66
CA PRO A 5 39.98 32.50 13.33
C PRO A 5 40.83 31.58 14.19
N SER A 6 41.97 31.16 13.65
CA SER A 6 43.07 30.60 14.43
C SER A 6 43.67 31.73 15.27
N LEU A 7 43.54 31.66 16.61
CA LEU A 7 44.56 32.00 17.61
C LEU A 7 43.95 32.04 19.03
N ILE A 8 44.46 31.15 19.91
CA ILE A 8 44.33 31.12 21.38
C ILE A 8 43.01 30.54 21.93
N PHE A 9 42.83 29.22 21.88
CA PHE A 9 41.89 28.49 22.76
C PHE A 9 42.48 27.11 23.15
N PRO A 10 42.29 26.66 24.41
CA PRO A 10 42.83 25.38 24.89
C PRO A 10 42.15 24.18 24.20
N ALA A 11 42.94 23.18 23.82
CA ALA A 11 42.54 22.03 23.01
C ALA A 11 41.35 21.22 23.59
N GLU A 12 41.09 21.32 24.89
CA GLU A 12 39.96 20.65 25.56
C GLU A 12 38.58 21.22 25.19
N ALA A 13 38.50 22.44 24.65
CA ALA A 13 37.21 23.06 24.32
C ALA A 13 36.60 22.55 23.00
N GLU A 14 37.41 22.07 22.06
CA GLU A 14 36.93 21.58 20.77
C GLU A 14 36.29 20.19 20.88
N ASP A 15 36.83 19.32 21.72
CA ASP A 15 36.29 17.98 21.98
C ASP A 15 34.88 18.05 22.62
N PHE A 16 34.67 19.00 23.53
CA PHE A 16 33.37 19.17 24.17
C PHE A 16 32.31 19.68 23.19
N HIS A 17 32.67 20.63 22.33
CA HIS A 17 31.74 21.19 21.35
C HIS A 17 31.44 20.20 20.22
N PHE A 18 32.41 19.38 19.81
CA PHE A 18 32.22 18.32 18.83
C PHE A 18 31.39 17.17 19.40
N SER A 19 31.64 16.76 20.65
CA SER A 19 30.83 15.74 21.35
C SER A 19 29.40 16.23 21.62
N PHE A 20 29.22 17.51 21.98
CA PHE A 20 27.91 18.12 22.15
C PHE A 20 27.15 18.19 20.81
N PHE A 21 27.82 18.63 19.75
CA PHE A 21 27.25 18.65 18.40
C PHE A 21 26.88 17.24 17.92
N LEU A 22 27.75 16.25 18.07
CA LEU A 22 27.45 14.86 17.70
C LEU A 22 26.33 14.26 18.55
N THR A 23 26.24 14.61 19.83
CA THR A 23 25.17 14.15 20.73
C THR A 23 23.83 14.76 20.36
N GLU A 24 23.79 16.07 20.08
CA GLU A 24 22.57 16.77 19.68
C GLU A 24 22.05 16.25 18.32
N ASN A 25 22.94 16.04 17.34
CA ASN A 25 22.57 15.43 16.07
C ASN A 25 22.11 13.96 16.23
N ARG A 26 22.65 13.21 17.19
CA ARG A 26 22.25 11.81 17.45
C ARG A 26 20.87 11.72 18.08
N GLU A 27 20.56 12.59 19.05
CA GLU A 27 19.25 12.69 19.70
C GLU A 27 18.16 13.04 18.68
N GLU A 28 18.44 13.94 17.72
CA GLU A 28 17.53 14.27 16.63
C GLU A 28 17.28 13.08 15.69
N MET A 29 18.33 12.34 15.30
CA MET A 29 18.19 11.16 14.42
C MET A 29 17.41 10.02 15.08
N GLU A 30 17.64 9.75 16.38
CA GLU A 30 16.88 8.75 17.14
C GLU A 30 15.41 9.14 17.31
N SER A 31 15.13 10.45 17.44
CA SER A 31 13.77 11.01 17.53
C SER A 31 13.05 11.04 16.17
N ALA A 32 13.77 11.25 15.07
CA ALA A 32 13.23 11.20 13.71
C ALA A 32 12.92 9.76 13.28
N ALA A 33 13.76 8.79 13.65
CA ALA A 33 13.54 7.36 13.38
C ALA A 33 12.26 6.81 14.04
N ARG A 34 11.87 7.35 15.21
CA ARG A 34 10.65 6.94 15.93
C ARG A 34 9.35 7.56 15.38
N ARG A 35 9.44 8.59 14.54
CA ARG A 35 8.27 9.23 13.88
C ARG A 35 7.88 8.60 12.53
N GLY A 36 8.64 7.62 12.06
CA GLY A 36 8.29 6.79 10.90
C GLY A 36 7.33 5.66 11.27
N GLY A 37 6.17 5.99 11.84
CA GLY A 37 5.11 5.02 12.08
C GLY A 37 4.60 4.50 10.74
N GLY A 38 5.02 3.29 10.37
CA GLY A 38 4.69 2.65 9.11
C GLY A 38 3.22 2.80 8.75
N GLY A 39 2.96 3.30 7.54
CA GLY A 39 1.62 3.68 7.09
C GLY A 39 0.63 2.52 7.08
N MET A 40 -0.63 2.82 6.75
CA MET A 40 -1.72 1.82 6.68
C MET A 40 -1.34 0.55 5.90
N TRP A 41 -0.58 0.71 4.82
CA TRP A 41 -0.04 -0.40 4.02
C TRP A 41 1.00 -1.26 4.74
N GLU A 42 1.82 -0.66 5.58
CA GLU A 42 2.81 -1.38 6.40
C GLU A 42 2.13 -2.14 7.55
N GLY A 43 1.07 -1.58 8.12
CA GLY A 43 0.17 -2.27 9.03
C GLY A 43 -0.50 -3.49 8.39
N LEU A 44 -1.07 -3.32 7.18
CA LEU A 44 -1.71 -4.42 6.44
C LEU A 44 -0.70 -5.51 6.07
N TYR A 45 0.49 -5.12 5.60
CA TYR A 45 1.57 -6.05 5.29
C TYR A 45 1.98 -6.86 6.53
N ARG A 46 2.17 -6.20 7.67
CA ARG A 46 2.55 -6.87 8.92
C ARG A 46 1.49 -7.85 9.42
N VAL A 47 0.21 -7.61 9.13
CA VAL A 47 -0.89 -8.51 9.52
C VAL A 47 -1.00 -9.69 8.57
N VAL A 48 -0.98 -9.43 7.26
CA VAL A 48 -1.29 -10.45 6.25
C VAL A 48 -0.06 -11.25 5.82
N MET A 49 1.10 -10.61 5.68
CA MET A 49 2.30 -11.21 5.08
C MET A 49 3.31 -11.77 6.10
N ARG A 50 3.17 -11.45 7.39
CA ARG A 50 4.19 -11.78 8.41
C ARG A 50 4.34 -13.27 8.70
N ARG A 51 3.32 -14.09 8.45
CA ARG A 51 3.33 -15.53 8.73
C ARG A 51 2.84 -16.30 7.50
N THR A 52 3.64 -17.28 7.05
CA THR A 52 3.31 -18.18 5.93
C THR A 52 1.90 -18.76 6.00
N PRO A 53 1.39 -19.29 7.13
CA PRO A 53 0.01 -19.78 7.17
C PRO A 53 -1.03 -18.68 6.98
N ILE A 54 -0.82 -17.49 7.57
CA ILE A 54 -1.75 -16.35 7.43
C ILE A 54 -1.80 -15.89 5.98
N TYR A 55 -0.63 -15.74 5.35
CA TYR A 55 -0.52 -15.38 3.95
C TYR A 55 -1.29 -16.34 3.04
N VAL A 56 -1.07 -17.65 3.20
CA VAL A 56 -1.74 -18.66 2.36
C VAL A 56 -3.26 -18.63 2.56
N THR A 57 -3.72 -18.54 3.82
CA THR A 57 -5.17 -18.45 4.09
C THR A 57 -5.79 -17.19 3.49
N PHE A 58 -5.09 -16.06 3.57
CA PHE A 58 -5.55 -14.80 2.98
C PHE A 58 -5.61 -14.88 1.45
N VAL A 59 -4.60 -15.48 0.81
CA VAL A 59 -4.59 -15.69 -0.64
C VAL A 59 -5.74 -16.59 -1.08
N VAL A 60 -5.96 -17.71 -0.39
CA VAL A 60 -7.06 -18.65 -0.70
C VAL A 60 -8.42 -17.98 -0.49
N ALA A 61 -8.62 -17.30 0.63
CA ALA A 61 -9.86 -16.59 0.92
C ALA A 61 -10.11 -15.45 -0.08
N GLY A 62 -9.06 -14.68 -0.40
CA GLY A 62 -9.11 -13.59 -1.38
C GLY A 62 -9.42 -14.10 -2.79
N ALA A 63 -8.85 -15.23 -3.20
CA ALA A 63 -9.15 -15.85 -4.49
C ALA A 63 -10.61 -16.32 -4.56
N PHE A 64 -11.12 -16.97 -3.51
CA PHE A 64 -12.49 -17.44 -3.47
C PHE A 64 -13.52 -16.30 -3.56
N LEU A 65 -13.28 -15.20 -2.82
CA LEU A 65 -14.14 -14.02 -2.88
C LEU A 65 -13.95 -13.25 -4.19
N GLY A 66 -12.72 -13.18 -4.69
CA GLY A 66 -12.36 -12.49 -5.93
C GLY A 66 -13.03 -13.09 -7.16
N GLU A 67 -13.07 -14.42 -7.28
CA GLU A 67 -13.77 -15.12 -8.37
C GLU A 67 -15.22 -14.62 -8.48
N ARG A 68 -15.97 -14.65 -7.36
CA ARG A 68 -17.40 -14.26 -7.35
C ARG A 68 -17.60 -12.77 -7.64
N ALA A 69 -16.72 -11.93 -7.14
CA ALA A 69 -16.78 -10.49 -7.39
C ALA A 69 -16.53 -10.18 -8.88
N VAL A 70 -15.52 -10.82 -9.49
CA VAL A 70 -15.16 -10.65 -10.89
C VAL A 70 -16.26 -11.20 -11.81
N ASP A 71 -16.74 -12.42 -11.57
CA ASP A 71 -17.81 -13.02 -12.38
C ASP A 71 -19.10 -12.19 -12.35
N TYR A 72 -19.47 -11.71 -11.16
CA TYR A 72 -20.64 -10.84 -11.02
C TYR A 72 -20.43 -9.51 -11.75
N GLY A 73 -19.25 -8.88 -11.58
CA GLY A 73 -18.92 -7.61 -12.20
C GLY A 73 -18.92 -7.69 -13.73
N ILE A 74 -18.22 -8.68 -14.29
CA ILE A 74 -18.14 -8.87 -15.75
C ILE A 74 -19.51 -9.18 -16.33
N ARG A 75 -20.26 -10.11 -15.74
CA ARG A 75 -21.61 -10.42 -16.20
C ARG A 75 -22.49 -9.18 -16.19
N ARG A 76 -22.46 -8.39 -15.11
CA ARG A 76 -23.29 -7.19 -14.99
C ARG A 76 -22.92 -6.13 -16.03
N LEU A 77 -21.63 -5.93 -16.28
CA LEU A 77 -21.13 -5.04 -17.33
C LEU A 77 -21.55 -5.51 -18.72
N TRP A 78 -21.45 -6.82 -18.98
CA TRP A 78 -21.82 -7.39 -20.27
C TRP A 78 -23.33 -7.33 -20.52
N GLU A 79 -24.15 -7.62 -19.51
CA GLU A 79 -25.61 -7.50 -19.59
C GLU A 79 -26.02 -6.05 -19.88
N HIS A 80 -25.38 -5.08 -19.22
CA HIS A 80 -25.65 -3.66 -19.46
C HIS A 80 -25.24 -3.22 -20.87
N ASN A 81 -24.14 -3.75 -21.39
CA ASN A 81 -23.65 -3.40 -22.72
C ASN A 81 -24.41 -4.10 -23.85
N ASN A 82 -25.09 -5.22 -23.59
CA ASN A 82 -25.77 -6.04 -24.59
C ASN A 82 -27.30 -6.09 -24.43
N VAL A 83 -27.89 -5.09 -23.78
CA VAL A 83 -29.34 -4.92 -23.66
C VAL A 83 -29.99 -4.96 -25.05
N GLY A 84 -31.01 -5.81 -25.22
CA GLY A 84 -31.75 -5.96 -26.48
C GLY A 84 -31.15 -6.95 -27.47
N LYS A 85 -29.96 -7.51 -27.18
CA LYS A 85 -29.30 -8.55 -28.00
C LYS A 85 -29.27 -9.91 -27.32
N ARG A 86 -29.73 -10.01 -26.07
CA ARG A 86 -29.80 -11.26 -25.34
C ARG A 86 -30.96 -12.09 -25.87
N TYR A 87 -30.85 -13.42 -25.80
CA TYR A 87 -31.95 -14.31 -26.17
C TYR A 87 -33.25 -13.95 -25.44
N GLU A 88 -33.16 -13.56 -24.17
CA GLU A 88 -34.30 -13.15 -23.35
C GLU A 88 -35.02 -11.89 -23.86
N ASP A 89 -34.34 -11.03 -24.62
CA ASP A 89 -34.87 -9.76 -25.11
C ASP A 89 -35.52 -9.88 -26.51
N ILE A 90 -35.50 -11.07 -27.13
CA ILE A 90 -36.02 -11.27 -28.49
C ILE A 90 -37.50 -11.68 -28.43
N PRO A 91 -38.43 -10.83 -28.91
CA PRO A 91 -39.87 -11.05 -28.74
C PRO A 91 -40.45 -12.23 -29.55
N VAL A 92 -39.70 -12.82 -30.48
CA VAL A 92 -40.23 -13.76 -31.50
C VAL A 92 -39.81 -15.23 -31.27
N LEU A 93 -39.05 -15.55 -30.21
CA LEU A 93 -38.48 -16.90 -30.02
C LEU A 93 -39.48 -18.07 -29.84
N GLY A 94 -40.79 -17.80 -29.79
CA GLY A 94 -41.84 -18.82 -29.69
C GLY A 94 -42.86 -18.85 -30.85
N GLN A 95 -42.78 -17.94 -31.83
CA GLN A 95 -43.66 -17.99 -33.00
C GLN A 95 -42.98 -18.81 -34.10
N ARG A 96 -43.43 -20.06 -34.31
CA ARG A 96 -43.17 -20.74 -35.59
C ARG A 96 -43.66 -19.80 -36.69
N SER A 97 -42.79 -19.47 -37.64
CA SER A 97 -43.22 -18.89 -38.91
C SER A 97 -44.29 -19.83 -39.46
N SER A 98 -45.56 -19.41 -39.43
CA SER A 98 -46.64 -20.10 -40.13
C SER A 98 -46.38 -19.86 -41.62
N GLU A 99 -45.79 -20.87 -42.23
CA GLU A 99 -45.70 -21.01 -43.69
C GLU A 99 -47.10 -21.16 -44.30
#